data_AF-A0A833N184-F1
#
_entry.id   AF-A0A833N184-F1
#
_cell.length_a   1.000
_cell.length_b   1.000
_cell.length_c   1.000
_cell.angle_alpha   90.00
_cell.angle_beta   90.00
_cell.angle_gamma   90.00
#
_symmetry.space_group_name_H-M   'P 1'
#
loop_
_entity.id
_entity.type
_entity.pdbx_description
1 polymer ?
#
loop_
_entity_poly.entity_id
_entity_poly.type
_entity_poly.pdbx_seq_one_letter_code
_entity_poly.pdbx_strand_id
1 'polypeptide(L)'
;MFLKNLQMNRRSVFSTLIIISQVAFFARTFALDLKIDLPPDEGLQPVLYYNPITNQKAESELKRAPKSATENSKNNQNNKENRIVISANSINQNNNNFDIPPPPPSLEIKATKKNTKLSSLQNKRQVKDFTSTKKISKIEENFPMIPCIIHNVNFWKKVYTEIDSNEAFIHDKESLNRVYAKIKIPQNPQIRTQFVKNEREKYIALLDSLSKKLKTPKKWTFQEKKIAKLFNKGELTQKNLLLAKDNIRFQSGLKTQFEEGIQRSINFMPTIFPEIKSSGLPLDLAYLPHVESSFNSKAGSKVGAMGLWQIMPGTMRHIEGDEAVSKRTDPKVSTRVAMKILKADYEKIQSWPLTLTAYNHGVNGVLRAISETGSRDLCKIIDHYDSPSFKFASTNFYAQFLAARKVAMQRYLVLAKKGDSRKVLKRTLLSSQGGKLK
;
A
#
# COMPACT_ATOMS: atom_id res chain seq x y z
N MET A 1 -3.37 -19.44 68.59
CA MET A 1 -3.59 -20.63 67.73
C MET A 1 -4.42 -20.14 66.54
N PHE A 2 -3.89 -19.82 65.37
CA PHE A 2 -3.28 -20.73 64.41
C PHE A 2 -2.48 -19.87 63.41
N LEU A 3 -1.17 -19.76 63.61
CA LEU A 3 -0.22 -19.28 62.60
C LEU A 3 0.65 -20.48 62.26
N LYS A 4 0.32 -21.17 61.18
CA LYS A 4 1.23 -22.08 60.48
C LYS A 4 0.78 -22.30 59.04
N ASN A 5 1.75 -22.11 58.15
CA ASN A 5 1.86 -22.62 56.79
C ASN A 5 1.07 -21.94 55.67
N LEU A 6 1.77 -21.04 54.97
CA LEU A 6 1.82 -21.01 53.51
C LEU A 6 3.26 -20.64 53.07
N GLN A 7 4.18 -21.59 53.18
CA GLN A 7 5.41 -21.57 52.39
C GLN A 7 5.03 -21.93 50.95
N MET A 8 4.84 -20.94 50.09
CA MET A 8 4.73 -21.17 48.66
C MET A 8 6.10 -21.53 48.08
N ASN A 9 6.15 -22.70 47.45
CA ASN A 9 7.32 -23.33 46.87
C ASN A 9 7.87 -22.51 45.69
N ARG A 10 9.16 -22.11 45.73
CA ARG A 10 9.82 -21.28 44.69
C ARG A 10 9.78 -21.89 43.29
N ARG A 11 9.56 -23.21 43.14
CA ARG A 11 9.37 -23.87 41.84
C ARG A 11 8.00 -23.60 41.19
N SER A 12 6.97 -23.26 41.96
CA SER A 12 5.64 -22.92 41.41
C SER A 12 5.66 -21.53 40.75
N VAL A 13 6.32 -20.56 41.39
CA VAL A 13 6.40 -19.17 40.90
C VAL A 13 7.18 -19.07 39.59
N PHE A 14 8.24 -19.87 39.40
CA PHE A 14 8.98 -19.90 38.14
C PHE A 14 8.19 -20.54 36.99
N SER A 15 7.36 -21.57 37.26
CA SER A 15 6.49 -22.17 36.25
C SER A 15 5.38 -21.22 35.81
N THR A 16 4.79 -20.44 36.74
CA THR A 16 3.76 -19.44 36.39
C THR A 16 4.35 -18.24 35.65
N LEU A 17 5.58 -17.80 35.98
CA LEU A 17 6.28 -16.73 35.25
C LEU A 17 6.74 -17.17 33.85
N ILE A 18 7.14 -18.42 33.66
CA ILE A 18 7.47 -18.96 32.32
C ILE A 18 6.19 -19.11 31.48
N ILE A 19 5.06 -19.51 32.07
CA ILE A 19 3.78 -19.57 31.35
C ILE A 19 3.27 -18.17 31.02
N ILE A 20 3.38 -17.18 31.91
CA ILE A 20 2.99 -15.78 31.62
C ILE A 20 3.94 -15.15 30.58
N SER A 21 5.23 -15.49 30.58
CA SER A 21 6.20 -15.04 29.58
C SER A 21 5.99 -15.71 28.22
N GLN A 22 5.66 -17.01 28.17
CA GLN A 22 5.32 -17.72 26.94
C GLN A 22 3.96 -17.30 26.39
N VAL A 23 2.96 -17.05 27.24
CA VAL A 23 1.66 -16.49 26.85
C VAL A 23 1.80 -15.03 26.41
N ALA A 24 2.71 -14.24 27.00
CA ALA A 24 3.01 -12.88 26.54
C ALA A 24 3.84 -12.87 25.24
N PHE A 25 4.70 -13.87 25.01
CA PHE A 25 5.44 -14.05 23.77
C PHE A 25 4.52 -14.53 22.64
N PHE A 26 3.61 -15.47 22.91
CA PHE A 26 2.53 -15.87 22.00
C PHE A 26 1.53 -14.73 21.77
N ALA A 27 1.17 -13.95 22.79
CA ALA A 27 0.30 -12.79 22.61
C ALA A 27 0.99 -11.68 21.81
N ARG A 28 2.32 -11.50 21.90
CA ARG A 28 3.08 -10.52 21.09
C ARG A 28 3.24 -10.95 19.64
N THR A 29 3.43 -12.24 19.35
CA THR A 29 3.48 -12.75 17.96
C THR A 29 2.10 -12.72 17.30
N PHE A 30 1.02 -12.95 18.05
CA PHE A 30 -0.34 -12.79 17.53
C PHE A 30 -0.82 -11.33 17.48
N ALA A 31 -0.37 -10.44 18.37
CA ALA A 31 -0.76 -9.03 18.40
C ALA A 31 -0.20 -8.19 17.24
N LEU A 32 0.86 -8.65 16.57
CA LEU A 32 1.38 -8.00 15.36
C LEU A 32 0.58 -8.32 14.10
N ASP A 33 -0.16 -9.44 14.08
CA ASP A 33 -1.03 -9.86 12.96
C ASP A 33 -2.52 -9.50 13.19
N LEU A 34 -2.85 -8.99 14.39
CA LEU A 34 -4.20 -8.60 14.82
C LEU A 34 -4.52 -7.11 14.64
N LYS A 35 -3.56 -6.29 14.22
CA LYS A 35 -3.85 -4.92 13.79
C LYS A 35 -4.20 -4.93 12.30
N ILE A 36 -5.51 -5.07 12.10
CA ILE A 36 -6.34 -4.46 11.05
C ILE A 36 -6.96 -5.46 10.04
N ASP A 37 -8.11 -5.98 10.46
CA ASP A 37 -9.32 -6.13 9.63
C ASP A 37 -10.57 -5.96 10.52
N LEU A 38 -10.49 -5.12 11.56
CA LEU A 38 -11.72 -4.66 12.20
C LEU A 38 -12.43 -3.70 11.24
N PRO A 39 -13.76 -3.80 11.07
CA PRO A 39 -14.50 -2.81 10.32
C PRO A 39 -14.16 -1.41 10.85
N PRO A 40 -14.16 -0.37 9.99
CA PRO A 40 -14.02 0.97 10.52
C PRO A 40 -15.12 1.23 11.55
N ASP A 41 -14.71 1.71 12.73
CA ASP A 41 -15.64 2.41 13.61
C ASP A 41 -16.16 3.64 12.86
N GLU A 42 -17.41 3.98 13.16
CA GLU A 42 -18.28 4.93 12.45
C GLU A 42 -17.56 6.07 11.73
N GLY A 43 -17.88 6.24 10.43
CA GLY A 43 -17.46 7.39 9.64
C GLY A 43 -16.06 7.34 9.03
N LEU A 44 -15.28 6.27 9.24
CA LEU A 44 -13.95 6.14 8.62
C LEU A 44 -13.99 5.20 7.41
N GLN A 45 -13.51 5.68 6.27
CA GLN A 45 -13.33 4.89 5.04
C GLN A 45 -12.20 3.87 5.25
N PRO A 46 -12.21 2.70 4.57
CA PRO A 46 -11.04 1.81 4.59
C PRO A 46 -9.86 2.55 3.96
N VAL A 47 -8.94 3.01 4.80
CA VAL A 47 -7.67 3.60 4.37
C VAL A 47 -6.66 2.47 4.24
N LEU A 48 -6.07 2.31 3.05
CA LEU A 48 -4.95 1.40 2.84
C LEU A 48 -3.71 2.01 3.52
N TYR A 49 -3.11 1.20 4.40
CA TYR A 49 -2.14 1.65 5.40
C TYR A 49 -0.86 2.22 4.79
N TYR A 50 -0.63 3.52 4.91
CA TYR A 50 0.70 4.13 4.84
C TYR A 50 1.41 3.99 6.20
N ASN A 51 2.59 3.37 6.26
CA ASN A 51 3.43 3.30 7.47
C ASN A 51 4.72 4.11 7.29
N PRO A 52 4.85 5.35 7.83
CA PRO A 52 6.14 6.00 7.91
C PRO A 52 6.92 5.47 9.11
N ILE A 53 8.14 5.00 8.84
CA ILE A 53 9.31 5.07 9.74
C ILE A 53 8.98 4.94 11.24
N THR A 54 8.85 3.71 11.74
CA THR A 54 9.09 3.45 13.16
C THR A 54 10.61 3.35 13.39
N ASN A 55 11.26 4.48 13.67
CA ASN A 55 12.49 4.44 14.44
C ASN A 55 12.10 4.29 15.92
N GLN A 56 12.17 3.07 16.43
CA GLN A 56 12.19 2.84 17.88
C GLN A 56 13.57 3.29 18.41
N LYS A 57 13.58 4.38 19.18
CA LYS A 57 14.37 4.51 20.42
C LYS A 57 14.03 5.83 21.13
N ALA A 58 13.23 5.71 22.18
CA ALA A 58 13.33 6.50 23.40
C ALA A 58 12.42 5.85 24.45
N GLU A 59 13.00 4.88 25.18
CA GLU A 59 12.61 4.70 26.57
C GLU A 59 12.97 6.00 27.31
N SER A 60 11.98 6.62 27.94
CA SER A 60 12.18 7.33 29.21
C SER A 60 10.85 7.34 29.95
N GLU A 61 10.68 6.28 30.73
CA GLU A 61 10.10 6.25 32.08
C GLU A 61 9.00 7.26 32.45
N LEU A 62 7.87 6.67 32.87
CA LEU A 62 7.02 7.24 33.91
C LEU A 62 7.88 7.73 35.10
N LYS A 63 7.79 9.02 35.42
CA LYS A 63 7.63 9.46 36.80
C LYS A 63 6.55 10.54 36.88
N ARG A 64 5.37 10.12 37.33
CA ARG A 64 4.46 11.00 38.09
C ARG A 64 5.16 11.35 39.41
N ALA A 65 5.15 12.62 39.77
CA ALA A 65 5.26 13.07 41.15
C ALA A 65 4.41 14.35 41.35
N PRO A 66 3.94 14.64 42.58
CA PRO A 66 2.67 15.32 42.85
C PRO A 66 2.78 16.84 43.05
N LYS A 67 1.62 17.50 43.10
CA LYS A 67 1.44 18.89 43.56
C LYS A 67 1.67 19.03 45.08
N SER A 68 2.40 20.06 45.50
CA SER A 68 2.12 20.88 46.70
C SER A 68 3.00 22.15 46.69
N ALA A 69 2.62 23.12 47.53
CA ALA A 69 2.81 24.55 47.36
C ALA A 69 4.03 25.18 48.09
N THR A 70 4.16 26.49 47.83
CA THR A 70 4.68 27.60 48.67
C THR A 70 6.18 27.94 48.75
N GLU A 71 6.46 29.14 48.21
CA GLU A 71 7.20 30.29 48.77
C GLU A 71 8.73 30.44 48.74
N ASN A 72 9.09 31.56 48.06
CA ASN A 72 10.01 32.65 48.43
C ASN A 72 11.49 32.67 47.99
N SER A 73 11.78 33.78 47.27
CA SER A 73 12.91 34.71 47.47
C SER A 73 14.15 34.66 46.55
N LYS A 74 14.10 35.58 45.57
CA LYS A 74 15.09 36.63 45.19
C LYS A 74 16.46 36.28 44.54
N ASN A 75 16.71 37.09 43.49
CA ASN A 75 17.97 37.63 42.94
C ASN A 75 18.90 36.72 42.11
N ASN A 76 18.98 36.94 40.80
CA ASN A 76 19.92 37.90 40.21
C ASN A 76 19.77 38.04 38.68
N GLN A 77 19.95 39.28 38.21
CA GLN A 77 19.97 39.71 36.82
C GLN A 77 21.30 39.39 36.10
N ASN A 78 21.22 39.42 34.77
CA ASN A 78 22.28 39.67 33.77
C ASN A 78 23.18 38.50 33.34
N ASN A 79 22.95 38.02 32.11
CA ASN A 79 23.97 37.98 31.05
C ASN A 79 23.30 37.66 29.70
N LYS A 80 23.21 38.66 28.82
CA LYS A 80 24.10 38.83 27.65
C LYS A 80 24.03 37.68 26.66
N GLU A 81 23.25 37.94 25.62
CA GLU A 81 23.22 37.24 24.34
C GLU A 81 24.62 37.21 23.72
N ASN A 82 25.27 36.06 23.79
CA ASN A 82 26.36 35.71 22.88
C ASN A 82 25.74 35.04 21.64
N ARG A 83 25.56 35.84 20.59
CA ARG A 83 25.51 35.35 19.21
C ARG A 83 26.86 34.72 18.88
N ILE A 84 26.90 33.40 18.83
CA ILE A 84 27.96 32.66 18.13
C ILE A 84 27.31 31.95 16.96
N VAL A 85 27.66 32.43 15.77
CA VAL A 85 27.47 31.75 14.49
C VAL A 85 28.19 30.40 14.57
N ILE A 86 27.45 29.30 14.46
CA ILE A 86 28.02 27.99 14.13
C ILE A 86 27.28 27.44 12.93
N SER A 87 28.09 27.08 11.95
CA SER A 87 27.81 26.64 10.60
C SER A 87 26.68 25.62 10.47
N ALA A 88 25.95 25.77 9.37
CA ALA A 88 25.23 24.69 8.72
C ALA A 88 26.12 23.44 8.61
N ASN A 89 25.82 22.42 9.41
CA ASN A 89 26.27 21.06 9.16
C ASN A 89 25.05 20.23 8.76
N SER A 90 25.00 19.97 7.46
CA SER A 90 24.77 18.65 6.85
C SER A 90 23.56 17.86 7.34
N ILE A 91 22.58 17.73 6.43
CA ILE A 91 22.00 16.46 5.99
C ILE A 91 22.27 15.33 6.99
N ASN A 92 21.34 15.08 7.91
CA ASN A 92 21.36 13.84 8.67
C ASN A 92 20.82 12.73 7.75
N GLN A 93 21.66 12.36 6.77
CA GLN A 93 21.68 11.05 6.16
C GLN A 93 21.96 10.08 7.31
N ASN A 94 20.91 9.47 7.85
CA ASN A 94 21.09 8.10 8.31
C ASN A 94 21.37 7.29 7.06
N ASN A 95 22.66 7.24 6.67
CA ASN A 95 23.21 6.27 5.74
C ASN A 95 23.13 4.91 6.44
N ASN A 96 21.91 4.35 6.48
CA ASN A 96 21.81 2.91 6.46
C ASN A 96 22.39 2.51 5.10
N ASN A 97 23.69 2.22 5.06
CA ASN A 97 24.36 1.61 3.92
C ASN A 97 23.74 0.22 3.72
N PHE A 98 22.59 0.19 3.05
CA PHE A 98 22.05 -1.03 2.49
C PHE A 98 22.89 -1.35 1.26
N ASP A 99 23.41 -2.57 1.18
CA ASP A 99 24.00 -3.09 -0.06
C ASP A 99 22.86 -3.27 -1.06
N ILE A 100 22.59 -2.21 -1.84
CA ILE A 100 21.53 -2.17 -2.84
C ILE A 100 22.14 -2.65 -4.17
N PRO A 101 21.65 -3.75 -4.78
CA PRO A 101 22.09 -4.17 -6.11
C PRO A 101 21.99 -3.00 -7.10
N PRO A 102 22.77 -2.93 -8.18
CA PRO A 102 22.65 -1.87 -9.19
C PRO A 102 21.33 -1.98 -9.97
N PRO A 103 20.84 -0.87 -10.56
CA PRO A 103 19.61 -0.90 -11.32
C PRO A 103 19.83 -1.74 -12.57
N PRO A 104 18.79 -2.40 -13.12
CA PRO A 104 18.93 -3.04 -14.43
C PRO A 104 19.41 -1.98 -15.44
N PRO A 105 20.29 -2.35 -16.40
CA PRO A 105 20.84 -1.39 -17.34
C PRO A 105 19.73 -0.66 -18.09
N SER A 106 19.60 0.65 -17.87
CA SER A 106 18.80 1.52 -18.74
C SER A 106 19.66 1.89 -19.95
N LEU A 107 19.11 1.76 -21.16
CA LEU A 107 19.80 2.23 -22.35
C LEU A 107 19.86 3.77 -22.30
N GLU A 108 21.02 4.32 -21.95
CA GLU A 108 21.27 5.77 -21.90
C GLU A 108 20.81 6.47 -23.19
N ILE A 109 19.86 7.40 -23.06
CA ILE A 109 19.58 8.37 -24.12
C ILE A 109 20.63 9.48 -24.01
N LYS A 110 21.71 9.39 -24.79
CA LYS A 110 22.62 10.51 -25.02
C LYS A 110 21.86 11.63 -25.75
N ALA A 111 21.53 12.70 -25.02
CA ALA A 111 21.01 13.92 -25.61
C ALA A 111 22.13 14.66 -26.36
N THR A 112 22.36 14.34 -27.63
CA THR A 112 23.17 15.17 -28.51
C THR A 112 22.37 16.38 -28.98
N LYS A 113 22.71 17.57 -28.45
CA LYS A 113 22.31 18.86 -29.03
C LYS A 113 22.84 18.94 -30.47
N LYS A 114 21.96 19.07 -31.46
CA LYS A 114 22.31 19.53 -32.81
C LYS A 114 21.44 20.72 -33.18
N ASN A 115 22.07 21.89 -33.20
CA ASN A 115 21.62 23.07 -33.93
C ASN A 115 21.44 22.70 -35.40
N THR A 116 20.28 22.99 -35.99
CA THR A 116 20.24 23.21 -37.44
C THR A 116 19.17 24.21 -37.82
N LYS A 117 19.62 25.25 -38.53
CA LYS A 117 18.85 26.28 -39.23
C LYS A 117 17.74 25.67 -40.10
N LEU A 118 16.64 26.40 -40.14
CA LEU A 118 15.53 26.21 -41.05
C LEU A 118 15.89 26.86 -42.40
N SER A 119 15.91 26.07 -43.47
CA SER A 119 15.82 26.59 -44.85
C SER A 119 15.04 25.61 -45.72
N SER A 120 14.07 26.19 -46.43
CA SER A 120 13.13 25.67 -47.41
C SER A 120 13.72 24.77 -48.50
N LEU A 121 12.97 23.75 -48.94
CA LEU A 121 12.55 23.55 -50.34
C LEU A 121 11.66 22.30 -50.50
N GLN A 122 10.60 22.49 -51.29
CA GLN A 122 9.62 21.49 -51.73
C GLN A 122 10.23 20.57 -52.81
N ASN A 123 9.98 19.25 -52.76
CA ASN A 123 9.22 18.52 -53.81
C ASN A 123 9.32 16.98 -53.74
N LYS A 124 8.16 16.37 -54.01
CA LYS A 124 7.86 15.13 -54.75
C LYS A 124 8.45 13.77 -54.35
N ARG A 125 7.51 12.90 -53.93
CA ARG A 125 7.30 11.48 -54.31
C ARG A 125 8.54 10.66 -54.69
N GLN A 126 8.85 9.67 -53.85
CA GLN A 126 9.14 8.32 -54.34
C GLN A 126 8.78 7.28 -53.28
N VAL A 127 7.84 6.42 -53.67
CA VAL A 127 7.58 5.12 -53.04
C VAL A 127 8.81 4.25 -53.34
N LYS A 128 9.52 3.82 -52.31
CA LYS A 128 10.41 2.66 -52.38
C LYS A 128 10.24 1.86 -51.10
N ASP A 129 9.91 0.59 -51.30
CA ASP A 129 9.96 -0.46 -50.31
C ASP A 129 11.22 -0.34 -49.47
N PHE A 130 11.01 -0.23 -48.16
CA PHE A 130 12.04 -0.48 -47.19
C PHE A 130 11.48 -1.53 -46.24
N THR A 131 11.72 -2.79 -46.61
CA THR A 131 11.83 -3.92 -45.69
C THR A 131 12.95 -3.62 -44.69
N SER A 132 12.65 -2.77 -43.71
CA SER A 132 13.42 -2.64 -42.49
C SER A 132 12.61 -3.27 -41.39
N THR A 133 13.08 -4.43 -40.94
CA THR A 133 12.89 -4.94 -39.59
C THR A 133 13.31 -3.87 -38.59
N LYS A 134 12.39 -2.95 -38.34
CA LYS A 134 12.53 -1.94 -37.31
C LYS A 134 12.46 -2.71 -36.00
N LYS A 135 13.62 -2.91 -35.38
CA LYS A 135 13.79 -3.32 -33.99
C LYS A 135 12.88 -2.39 -33.19
N ILE A 136 11.66 -2.84 -32.86
CA ILE A 136 10.72 -2.06 -32.06
C ILE A 136 11.40 -1.96 -30.70
N SER A 137 12.03 -0.82 -30.43
CA SER A 137 12.43 -0.44 -29.09
C SER A 137 11.18 -0.62 -28.22
N LYS A 138 11.19 -1.63 -27.36
CA LYS A 138 10.12 -1.91 -26.42
C LYS A 138 9.87 -0.60 -25.68
N ILE A 139 8.75 0.08 -25.96
CA ILE A 139 8.39 1.28 -25.22
C ILE A 139 8.23 0.79 -23.78
N GLU A 140 9.13 1.20 -22.90
CA GLU A 140 9.02 0.87 -21.48
C GLU A 140 7.75 1.54 -20.96
N GLU A 141 6.71 0.74 -20.73
CA GLU A 141 5.53 1.18 -20.01
C GLU A 141 5.96 1.48 -18.56
N ASN A 142 5.66 2.68 -18.05
CA ASN A 142 6.01 3.06 -16.69
C ASN A 142 5.41 2.10 -15.64
N PHE A 143 4.22 1.55 -15.90
CA PHE A 143 3.50 0.69 -14.96
C PHE A 143 3.15 -0.66 -15.61
N PRO A 144 4.13 -1.53 -15.86
CA PRO A 144 3.90 -2.78 -16.56
C PRO A 144 3.05 -3.74 -15.71
N MET A 145 2.21 -4.53 -16.37
CA MET A 145 1.61 -5.71 -15.75
C MET A 145 2.70 -6.77 -15.53
N ILE A 146 2.94 -7.14 -14.26
CA ILE A 146 3.93 -8.15 -13.90
C ILE A 146 3.24 -9.51 -13.75
N PRO A 147 3.77 -10.60 -14.36
CA PRO A 147 3.10 -11.90 -14.35
C PRO A 147 2.70 -12.43 -12.96
N CYS A 148 3.57 -12.35 -11.95
CA CYS A 148 3.30 -12.90 -10.62
C CYS A 148 2.11 -12.25 -9.90
N ILE A 149 1.76 -11.00 -10.24
CA ILE A 149 0.66 -10.27 -9.59
C ILE A 149 -0.61 -10.21 -10.45
N ILE A 150 -0.68 -10.90 -11.59
CA ILE A 150 -1.87 -10.88 -12.46
C ILE A 150 -3.13 -11.30 -11.68
N HIS A 151 -3.02 -12.32 -10.84
CA HIS A 151 -4.13 -12.78 -10.00
C HIS A 151 -4.53 -11.73 -8.96
N ASN A 152 -3.56 -11.03 -8.36
CA ASN A 152 -3.79 -9.95 -7.42
C ASN A 152 -4.52 -8.78 -8.08
N VAL A 153 -4.06 -8.35 -9.26
CA VAL A 153 -4.73 -7.27 -10.02
C VAL A 153 -6.16 -7.68 -10.37
N ASN A 154 -6.38 -8.93 -10.79
CA ASN A 154 -7.71 -9.41 -11.10
C ASN A 154 -8.61 -9.48 -9.87
N PHE A 155 -8.10 -9.89 -8.71
CA PHE A 155 -8.83 -9.88 -7.46
C PHE A 155 -9.26 -8.47 -7.06
N TRP A 156 -8.34 -7.50 -7.06
CA TRP A 156 -8.67 -6.11 -6.70
C TRP A 156 -9.62 -5.46 -7.69
N LYS A 157 -9.55 -5.82 -8.98
CA LYS A 157 -10.59 -5.43 -9.95
C LYS A 157 -11.97 -5.90 -9.48
N LYS A 158 -12.13 -7.17 -9.08
CA LYS A 158 -13.41 -7.67 -8.56
C LYS A 158 -13.85 -6.92 -7.29
N VAL A 159 -12.92 -6.61 -6.38
CA VAL A 159 -13.21 -5.83 -5.17
C VAL A 159 -13.77 -4.44 -5.53
N TYR A 160 -13.23 -3.79 -6.56
CA TYR A 160 -13.70 -2.49 -7.05
C TYR A 160 -14.95 -2.55 -7.93
N THR A 161 -15.37 -3.72 -8.45
CA THR A 161 -16.45 -3.78 -9.45
C THR A 161 -17.58 -4.76 -9.16
N GLU A 162 -17.43 -5.71 -8.23
CA GLU A 162 -18.37 -6.83 -8.05
C GLU A 162 -18.96 -6.94 -6.64
N ILE A 163 -18.33 -6.33 -5.63
CA ILE A 163 -18.77 -6.41 -4.23
C ILE A 163 -18.88 -5.03 -3.59
N ASP A 164 -20.05 -4.77 -3.00
CA ASP A 164 -20.36 -3.52 -2.30
C ASP A 164 -19.91 -3.57 -0.81
N SER A 165 -20.04 -2.47 -0.08
CA SER A 165 -19.54 -2.35 1.31
C SER A 165 -20.22 -3.28 2.31
N ASN A 166 -21.41 -3.80 1.98
CA ASN A 166 -22.16 -4.80 2.74
C ASN A 166 -21.90 -6.23 2.24
N GLU A 167 -20.90 -6.42 1.39
CA GLU A 167 -20.45 -7.71 0.88
C GLU A 167 -18.95 -7.89 1.10
N ALA A 168 -18.49 -9.13 1.06
CA ALA A 168 -17.09 -9.45 1.21
C ALA A 168 -16.71 -10.75 0.50
N PHE A 169 -15.42 -10.89 0.20
CA PHE A 169 -14.81 -12.15 -0.17
C PHE A 169 -14.15 -12.82 1.03
N ILE A 170 -14.36 -14.14 1.16
CA ILE A 170 -13.48 -15.04 1.90
C ILE A 170 -12.50 -15.62 0.88
N HIS A 171 -11.21 -15.39 1.06
CA HIS A 171 -10.19 -15.73 0.06
C HIS A 171 -8.89 -16.17 0.71
N ASP A 172 -7.99 -16.72 -0.11
CA ASP A 172 -6.61 -17.01 0.28
C ASP A 172 -5.74 -15.76 0.09
N LYS A 173 -4.97 -15.38 1.12
CA LYS A 173 -4.12 -14.18 1.09
C LYS A 173 -2.87 -14.31 0.23
N GLU A 174 -2.42 -15.53 -0.05
CA GLU A 174 -1.24 -15.81 -0.89
C GLU A 174 -1.68 -16.15 -2.34
N SER A 175 -2.81 -16.84 -2.50
CA SER A 175 -3.40 -17.18 -3.80
C SER A 175 -4.70 -16.41 -4.07
N LEU A 176 -4.61 -15.15 -4.49
CA LEU A 176 -5.79 -14.27 -4.61
C LEU A 176 -6.83 -14.71 -5.68
N ASN A 177 -6.48 -15.63 -6.57
CA ASN A 177 -7.44 -16.30 -7.47
C ASN A 177 -8.35 -17.31 -6.73
N ARG A 178 -7.96 -17.74 -5.53
CA ARG A 178 -8.70 -18.68 -4.67
C ARG A 178 -9.66 -17.89 -3.77
N VAL A 179 -10.84 -17.58 -4.31
CA VAL A 179 -11.96 -16.99 -3.56
C VAL A 179 -12.91 -18.11 -3.14
N TYR A 180 -12.97 -18.38 -1.84
CA TYR A 180 -13.81 -19.43 -1.26
C TYR A 180 -15.29 -19.07 -1.29
N ALA A 181 -15.62 -17.81 -1.04
CA ALA A 181 -17.01 -17.33 -1.09
C ALA A 181 -17.12 -15.81 -1.23
N LYS A 182 -18.27 -15.38 -1.75
CA LYS A 182 -18.84 -14.04 -1.60
C LYS A 182 -19.94 -14.12 -0.54
N ILE A 183 -19.85 -13.29 0.49
CA ILE A 183 -20.79 -13.26 1.61
C ILE A 183 -21.39 -11.86 1.79
N LYS A 184 -22.62 -11.78 2.30
CA LYS A 184 -23.21 -10.53 2.80
C LYS A 184 -22.82 -10.35 4.26
N ILE A 185 -22.48 -9.14 4.66
CA ILE A 185 -22.01 -8.82 6.01
C ILE A 185 -22.99 -7.91 6.77
N PRO A 186 -23.24 -8.17 8.06
CA PRO A 186 -24.02 -7.29 8.92
C PRO A 186 -23.40 -5.88 9.00
N GLN A 187 -24.26 -4.86 9.11
CA GLN A 187 -23.81 -3.47 9.24
C GLN A 187 -23.34 -3.12 10.66
N ASN A 188 -23.97 -3.73 11.67
CA ASN A 188 -23.59 -3.53 13.07
C ASN A 188 -22.15 -4.04 13.32
N PRO A 189 -21.20 -3.19 13.80
CA PRO A 189 -19.79 -3.57 13.93
C PRO A 189 -19.52 -4.74 14.88
N GLN A 190 -20.27 -4.82 16.00
CA GLN A 190 -20.10 -5.88 17.00
C GLN A 190 -20.53 -7.23 16.42
N ILE A 191 -21.70 -7.28 15.77
CA ILE A 191 -22.19 -8.48 15.11
C ILE A 191 -21.29 -8.85 13.93
N ARG A 192 -20.86 -7.87 13.14
CA ARG A 192 -20.01 -8.07 11.98
C ARG A 192 -18.70 -8.77 12.34
N THR A 193 -18.04 -8.36 13.42
CA THR A 193 -16.77 -8.96 13.85
C THR A 193 -16.94 -10.46 14.15
N GLN A 194 -17.95 -10.82 14.92
CA GLN A 194 -18.24 -12.22 15.24
C GLN A 194 -18.70 -13.02 14.01
N PHE A 195 -19.52 -12.41 13.14
CA PHE A 195 -19.97 -13.03 11.91
C PHE A 195 -18.80 -13.37 10.97
N VAL A 196 -17.86 -12.44 10.77
CA VAL A 196 -16.66 -12.66 9.96
C VAL A 196 -15.79 -13.76 10.56
N LYS A 197 -15.62 -13.78 11.88
CA LYS A 197 -14.89 -14.86 12.57
C LYS A 197 -15.53 -16.22 12.28
N ASN A 198 -16.85 -16.35 12.46
CA ASN A 198 -17.58 -17.60 12.23
C ASN A 198 -17.50 -18.05 10.76
N GLU A 199 -17.66 -17.13 9.80
CA GLU A 199 -17.52 -17.46 8.39
C GLU A 199 -16.11 -17.92 8.04
N ARG A 200 -15.06 -17.32 8.60
CA ARG A 200 -13.68 -17.80 8.42
C ARG A 200 -13.49 -19.22 8.99
N GLU A 201 -13.97 -19.47 10.20
CA GLU A 201 -13.87 -20.78 10.87
C GLU A 201 -14.52 -21.91 10.06
N LYS A 202 -15.63 -21.62 9.37
CA LYS A 202 -16.28 -22.57 8.46
C LYS A 202 -15.35 -23.02 7.32
N TYR A 203 -14.66 -22.10 6.64
CA TYR A 203 -13.76 -22.47 5.55
C TYR A 203 -12.46 -23.10 6.06
N ILE A 204 -11.99 -22.70 7.25
CA ILE A 204 -10.89 -23.36 7.96
C ILE A 204 -11.23 -24.84 8.20
N ALA A 205 -12.41 -25.13 8.76
CA ALA A 205 -12.87 -26.49 9.02
C ALA A 205 -13.04 -27.31 7.73
N LEU A 206 -13.54 -26.69 6.65
CA LEU A 206 -13.68 -27.37 5.36
C LEU A 206 -12.32 -27.74 4.74
N LEU A 207 -11.33 -26.84 4.79
CA LEU A 207 -9.97 -27.13 4.29
C LEU A 207 -9.28 -28.20 5.13
N ASP A 208 -9.40 -28.14 6.46
CA ASP A 208 -8.86 -29.16 7.36
C ASP A 208 -9.49 -30.53 7.09
N SER A 209 -10.83 -30.58 7.00
CA SER A 209 -11.57 -31.80 6.68
C SER A 209 -11.20 -32.37 5.31
N LEU A 210 -11.11 -31.53 4.28
CA LEU A 210 -10.69 -31.93 2.94
C LEU A 210 -9.26 -32.49 2.97
N SER A 211 -8.34 -31.87 3.72
CA SER A 211 -6.95 -32.31 3.84
C SER A 211 -6.83 -33.75 4.36
N LYS A 212 -7.68 -34.11 5.34
CA LYS A 212 -7.76 -35.46 5.94
C LYS A 212 -8.40 -36.48 4.99
N LYS A 213 -9.33 -36.04 4.13
CA LYS A 213 -10.11 -36.89 3.22
C LYS A 213 -9.55 -36.97 1.80
N LEU A 214 -8.38 -36.40 1.50
CA LEU A 214 -7.85 -36.31 0.13
C LEU A 214 -7.80 -37.66 -0.60
N LYS A 215 -7.46 -38.75 0.11
CA LYS A 215 -7.38 -40.11 -0.44
C LYS A 215 -8.75 -40.78 -0.64
N THR A 216 -9.84 -40.16 -0.20
CA THR A 216 -11.21 -40.70 -0.31
C THR A 216 -12.18 -39.71 -0.97
N PRO A 217 -12.04 -39.39 -2.27
CA PRO A 217 -12.90 -38.40 -2.96
C PRO A 217 -14.40 -38.68 -2.91
N LYS A 218 -14.79 -39.96 -2.81
CA LYS A 218 -16.21 -40.37 -2.66
C LYS A 218 -16.84 -39.84 -1.37
N LYS A 219 -16.05 -39.57 -0.32
CA LYS A 219 -16.51 -39.05 0.97
C LYS A 219 -16.55 -37.51 1.04
N TRP A 220 -16.18 -36.83 -0.04
CA TRP A 220 -16.19 -35.36 -0.05
C TRP A 220 -17.63 -34.84 -0.14
N THR A 221 -17.95 -33.91 0.74
CA THR A 221 -19.15 -33.09 0.70
C THR A 221 -19.17 -32.22 -0.56
N PHE A 222 -20.35 -31.66 -0.87
CA PHE A 222 -20.49 -30.71 -1.97
C PHE A 222 -19.58 -29.47 -1.82
N GLN A 223 -19.42 -28.96 -0.59
CA GLN A 223 -18.56 -27.80 -0.33
C GLN A 223 -17.08 -28.14 -0.46
N GLU A 224 -16.66 -29.30 0.04
CA GLU A 224 -15.28 -29.80 -0.14
C GLU A 224 -14.96 -29.98 -1.63
N LYS A 225 -15.89 -30.51 -2.44
CA LYS A 225 -15.73 -30.60 -3.90
C LYS A 225 -15.63 -29.22 -4.56
N LYS A 226 -16.38 -28.22 -4.10
CA LYS A 226 -16.28 -26.84 -4.59
C LYS A 226 -14.91 -26.23 -4.26
N ILE A 227 -14.44 -26.39 -3.03
CA ILE A 227 -13.12 -25.90 -2.59
C ILE A 227 -12.00 -26.58 -3.36
N ALA A 228 -12.06 -27.91 -3.53
CA ALA A 228 -11.06 -28.68 -4.27
C ALA A 228 -10.87 -28.16 -5.71
N LYS A 229 -11.96 -27.74 -6.37
CA LYS A 229 -11.92 -27.15 -7.73
C LYS A 229 -11.20 -25.80 -7.81
N LEU A 230 -10.97 -25.12 -6.68
CA LEU A 230 -10.23 -23.85 -6.65
C LEU A 230 -8.71 -24.07 -6.72
N PHE A 231 -8.21 -25.29 -6.50
CA PHE A 231 -6.79 -25.63 -6.60
C PHE A 231 -6.43 -25.97 -8.04
N ASN A 232 -5.33 -25.40 -8.54
CA ASN A 232 -4.85 -25.74 -9.88
C ASN A 232 -4.39 -27.21 -9.93
N LYS A 233 -4.20 -27.74 -11.14
CA LYS A 233 -3.68 -29.10 -11.34
C LYS A 233 -2.33 -29.26 -10.61
N GLY A 234 -2.24 -30.24 -9.73
CA GLY A 234 -1.05 -30.50 -8.92
C GLY A 234 -0.96 -29.70 -7.61
N GLU A 235 -1.79 -28.66 -7.41
CA GLU A 235 -1.78 -27.90 -6.16
C GLU A 235 -2.58 -28.56 -5.04
N LEU A 236 -3.55 -29.42 -5.36
CA LEU A 236 -4.42 -30.06 -4.39
C LEU A 236 -3.68 -31.15 -3.60
N THR A 237 -2.87 -30.72 -2.63
CA THR A 237 -2.08 -31.56 -1.74
C THR A 237 -2.44 -31.28 -0.29
N GLN A 238 -2.13 -32.22 0.62
CA GLN A 238 -2.41 -32.03 2.04
C GLN A 238 -1.67 -30.81 2.59
N LYS A 239 -0.40 -30.64 2.21
CA LYS A 239 0.43 -29.49 2.58
C LYS A 239 -0.23 -28.17 2.15
N ASN A 240 -0.64 -28.06 0.90
CA ASN A 240 -1.23 -26.81 0.38
C ASN A 240 -2.60 -26.51 0.97
N LEU A 241 -3.40 -27.53 1.30
CA LEU A 241 -4.66 -27.33 2.02
C LEU A 241 -4.45 -26.79 3.44
N LEU A 242 -3.40 -27.26 4.13
CA LEU A 242 -3.04 -26.75 5.46
C LEU A 242 -2.51 -25.31 5.39
N LEU A 243 -1.68 -24.98 4.39
CA LEU A 243 -1.25 -23.60 4.16
C LEU A 243 -2.44 -22.70 3.82
N ALA A 244 -3.32 -23.16 2.93
CA ALA A 244 -4.52 -22.44 2.51
C ALA A 244 -5.47 -22.14 3.71
N LYS A 245 -5.53 -23.06 4.68
CA LYS A 245 -6.26 -22.88 5.95
C LYS A 245 -5.72 -21.70 6.75
N ASP A 246 -4.40 -21.60 6.89
CA ASP A 246 -3.73 -20.53 7.63
C ASP A 246 -3.74 -19.19 6.85
N ASN A 247 -4.00 -19.25 5.55
CA ASN A 247 -4.07 -18.11 4.64
C ASN A 247 -5.48 -17.51 4.49
N ILE A 248 -6.51 -18.06 5.15
CA ILE A 248 -7.88 -17.53 5.04
C ILE A 248 -7.95 -16.08 5.52
N ARG A 249 -8.29 -15.19 4.59
CA ARG A 249 -8.51 -13.76 4.80
C ARG A 249 -9.91 -13.34 4.35
N PHE A 250 -10.34 -12.23 4.92
CA PHE A 250 -11.59 -11.55 4.61
C PHE A 250 -11.29 -10.20 3.94
N GLN A 251 -11.99 -9.88 2.85
CA GLN A 251 -11.86 -8.59 2.15
C GLN A 251 -13.24 -7.99 1.90
N SER A 252 -13.52 -6.82 2.48
CA SER A 252 -14.77 -6.10 2.25
C SER A 252 -14.80 -5.47 0.86
N GLY A 253 -16.00 -5.31 0.31
CA GLY A 253 -16.20 -4.71 -0.99
C GLY A 253 -16.01 -3.21 -1.01
N LEU A 254 -15.50 -2.71 -2.14
CA LEU A 254 -15.19 -1.30 -2.37
C LEU A 254 -15.93 -0.73 -3.59
N LYS A 255 -16.83 -1.48 -4.22
CA LYS A 255 -17.48 -1.08 -5.47
C LYS A 255 -18.20 0.26 -5.39
N THR A 256 -19.08 0.44 -4.40
CA THR A 256 -19.80 1.72 -4.21
C THR A 256 -18.81 2.88 -3.99
N GLN A 257 -17.83 2.68 -3.10
CA GLN A 257 -16.83 3.70 -2.74
C GLN A 257 -15.95 4.08 -3.93
N PHE A 258 -15.57 3.10 -4.74
CA PHE A 258 -14.79 3.30 -5.95
C PHE A 258 -15.60 4.08 -6.99
N GLU A 259 -16.89 3.75 -7.19
CA GLU A 259 -17.76 4.48 -8.11
C GLU A 259 -17.95 5.94 -7.67
N GLU A 260 -18.18 6.19 -6.38
CA GLU A 260 -18.20 7.55 -5.86
C GLU A 260 -16.85 8.25 -6.05
N GLY A 261 -15.74 7.52 -5.91
CA GLY A 261 -14.40 8.02 -6.18
C GLY A 261 -14.22 8.44 -7.64
N ILE A 262 -14.80 7.70 -8.59
CA ILE A 262 -14.85 8.09 -10.00
C ILE A 262 -15.59 9.42 -10.15
N GLN A 263 -16.74 9.59 -9.53
CA GLN A 263 -17.49 10.85 -9.60
C GLN A 263 -16.71 12.02 -8.96
N ARG A 264 -16.16 11.83 -7.77
CA ARG A 264 -15.34 12.83 -7.08
C ARG A 264 -14.11 13.23 -7.89
N SER A 265 -13.45 12.25 -8.52
CA SER A 265 -12.20 12.47 -9.25
C SER A 265 -12.35 13.48 -10.38
N ILE A 266 -13.50 13.54 -11.05
CA ILE A 266 -13.77 14.47 -12.16
C ILE A 266 -13.49 15.92 -11.74
N ASN A 267 -13.81 16.28 -10.50
CA ASN A 267 -13.64 17.62 -9.96
C ASN A 267 -12.18 17.93 -9.56
N PHE A 268 -11.40 16.92 -9.17
CA PHE A 268 -10.02 17.10 -8.72
C PHE A 268 -8.99 16.96 -9.85
N MET A 269 -9.32 16.20 -10.90
CA MET A 269 -8.44 15.99 -12.06
C MET A 269 -7.86 17.29 -12.66
N PRO A 270 -8.63 18.38 -12.86
CA PRO A 270 -8.10 19.65 -13.36
C PRO A 270 -7.01 20.27 -12.47
N THR A 271 -7.05 20.00 -11.17
CA THR A 271 -6.06 20.51 -10.20
C THR A 271 -4.83 19.61 -10.14
N ILE A 272 -5.01 18.28 -10.13
CA ILE A 272 -3.88 17.35 -9.92
C ILE A 272 -3.05 17.15 -11.20
N PHE A 273 -3.68 17.10 -12.39
CA PHE A 273 -2.95 16.84 -13.63
C PHE A 273 -1.84 17.85 -13.94
N PRO A 274 -2.07 19.18 -13.80
CA PRO A 274 -1.01 20.16 -14.02
C PRO A 274 0.18 19.98 -13.07
N GLU A 275 -0.05 19.65 -11.79
CA GLU A 275 1.01 19.44 -10.80
C GLU A 275 1.82 18.16 -11.09
N ILE A 276 1.16 17.08 -11.53
CA ILE A 276 1.86 15.85 -11.95
C ILE A 276 2.69 16.13 -13.22
N LYS A 277 2.09 16.83 -14.20
CA LYS A 277 2.75 17.19 -15.46
C LYS A 277 3.98 18.07 -15.23
N SER A 278 3.87 19.10 -14.38
CA SER A 278 4.98 20.01 -14.07
C SER A 278 6.11 19.32 -13.32
N SER A 279 5.81 18.22 -12.61
CA SER A 279 6.81 17.40 -11.91
C SER A 279 7.60 16.48 -12.86
N GLY A 280 7.20 16.37 -14.14
CA GLY A 280 7.83 15.49 -15.12
C GLY A 280 7.60 14.00 -14.86
N LEU A 281 6.61 13.65 -14.02
CA LEU A 281 6.28 12.29 -13.66
C LEU A 281 5.16 11.71 -14.54
N PRO A 282 5.00 10.37 -14.60
CA PRO A 282 3.93 9.73 -15.36
C PRO A 282 2.54 10.20 -14.92
N LEU A 283 1.71 10.62 -15.89
CA LEU A 283 0.37 11.15 -15.62
C LEU A 283 -0.59 10.11 -15.04
N ASP A 284 -0.33 8.82 -15.26
CA ASP A 284 -1.09 7.71 -14.66
C ASP A 284 -1.00 7.70 -13.11
N LEU A 285 -0.05 8.41 -12.50
CA LEU A 285 -0.05 8.60 -11.04
C LEU A 285 -1.32 9.32 -10.54
N ALA A 286 -2.04 10.02 -11.41
CA ALA A 286 -3.34 10.61 -11.11
C ALA A 286 -4.41 9.57 -10.70
N TYR A 287 -4.21 8.28 -10.97
CA TYR A 287 -5.11 7.21 -10.51
C TYR A 287 -4.86 6.77 -9.06
N LEU A 288 -3.70 7.11 -8.48
CA LEU A 288 -3.32 6.68 -7.14
C LEU A 288 -4.32 7.11 -6.03
N PRO A 289 -4.94 8.32 -6.08
CA PRO A 289 -5.94 8.71 -5.09
C PRO A 289 -7.20 7.83 -5.05
N HIS A 290 -7.48 7.02 -6.09
CA HIS A 290 -8.55 6.00 -6.00
C HIS A 290 -8.23 4.94 -4.96
N VAL A 291 -6.96 4.53 -4.89
CA VAL A 291 -6.47 3.54 -3.93
C VAL A 291 -6.38 4.18 -2.54
N GLU A 292 -5.77 5.35 -2.43
CA GLU A 292 -5.47 5.97 -1.13
C GLU A 292 -6.72 6.46 -0.37
N SER A 293 -7.65 7.11 -1.08
CA SER A 293 -8.76 7.83 -0.42
C SER A 293 -10.09 7.70 -1.15
N SER A 294 -10.14 6.94 -2.26
CA SER A 294 -11.25 7.03 -3.22
C SER A 294 -11.56 8.48 -3.61
N PHE A 295 -10.54 9.32 -3.80
CA PHE A 295 -10.68 10.76 -4.08
C PHE A 295 -11.45 11.57 -3.03
N ASN A 296 -11.56 11.10 -1.79
CA ASN A 296 -12.13 11.88 -0.70
C ASN A 296 -11.06 12.83 -0.11
N SER A 297 -11.16 14.12 -0.41
CA SER A 297 -10.22 15.14 0.08
C SER A 297 -10.25 15.35 1.60
N LYS A 298 -11.30 14.87 2.28
CA LYS A 298 -11.44 14.91 3.73
C LYS A 298 -11.11 13.57 4.40
N ALA A 299 -10.64 12.57 3.65
CA ALA A 299 -10.28 11.27 4.21
C ALA A 299 -9.20 11.41 5.28
N GLY A 300 -9.42 10.77 6.43
CA GLY A 300 -8.46 10.66 7.52
C GLY A 300 -8.25 9.19 7.88
N SER A 301 -7.01 8.80 8.17
CA SER A 301 -6.67 7.46 8.63
C SER A 301 -6.55 7.40 10.15
N LYS A 302 -6.66 6.18 10.71
CA LYS A 302 -6.46 5.92 12.15
C LYS A 302 -5.06 6.31 12.65
N VAL A 303 -4.08 6.38 11.77
CA VAL A 303 -2.69 6.76 12.10
C VAL A 303 -2.36 8.21 11.70
N GLY A 304 -3.36 8.97 11.22
CA GLY A 304 -3.24 10.41 11.01
C GLY A 304 -2.88 10.85 9.59
N ALA A 305 -2.89 9.95 8.59
CA ALA A 305 -2.78 10.33 7.18
C ALA A 305 -4.03 11.09 6.74
N MET A 306 -3.89 12.09 5.85
CA MET A 306 -5.03 12.93 5.44
C MET A 306 -5.03 13.28 3.94
N GLY A 307 -6.24 13.51 3.41
CA GLY A 307 -6.46 14.06 2.09
C GLY A 307 -6.43 13.04 0.95
N LEU A 308 -6.43 13.56 -0.29
CA LEU A 308 -6.48 12.75 -1.51
C LEU A 308 -5.36 11.71 -1.58
N TRP A 309 -4.17 12.12 -1.15
CA TRP A 309 -2.91 11.38 -1.25
C TRP A 309 -2.49 10.71 0.06
N GLN A 310 -3.34 10.77 1.10
CA GLN A 310 -3.06 10.22 2.44
C GLN A 310 -1.68 10.62 2.98
N ILE A 311 -1.37 11.92 2.92
CA ILE A 311 -0.07 12.43 3.38
C ILE A 311 -0.01 12.39 4.92
N MET A 312 1.10 11.88 5.45
CA MET A 312 1.36 11.86 6.89
C MET A 312 1.80 13.23 7.42
N PRO A 313 1.51 13.56 8.70
CA PRO A 313 1.81 14.89 9.23
C PRO A 313 3.31 15.13 9.27
N GLY A 314 4.10 14.13 9.70
CA GLY A 314 5.56 14.20 9.69
C GLY A 314 6.14 14.36 8.28
N THR A 315 5.56 13.68 7.28
CA THR A 315 6.01 13.82 5.88
C THR A 315 5.73 15.22 5.33
N MET A 316 4.53 15.76 5.56
CA MET A 316 4.21 17.14 5.15
C MET A 316 5.15 18.14 5.83
N ARG A 317 5.37 17.98 7.14
CA ARG A 317 6.26 18.81 7.93
C ARG A 317 7.68 18.84 7.38
N HIS A 318 8.21 17.66 7.03
CA HIS A 318 9.56 17.54 6.49
C HIS A 318 9.72 18.20 5.12
N ILE A 319 8.69 18.17 4.26
CA ILE A 319 8.78 18.62 2.87
C ILE A 319 8.38 20.10 2.69
N GLU A 320 7.37 20.57 3.42
CA GLU A 320 6.78 21.92 3.26
C GLU A 320 6.78 22.73 4.58
N GLY A 321 7.27 22.18 5.68
CA GLY A 321 7.33 22.85 6.99
C GLY A 321 6.08 22.67 7.87
N ASP A 322 6.20 23.12 9.12
CA ASP A 322 5.18 22.98 10.17
C ASP A 322 3.81 23.59 9.78
N GLU A 323 3.83 24.77 9.19
CA GLU A 323 2.62 25.52 8.81
C GLU A 323 1.81 24.81 7.70
N ALA A 324 2.44 23.93 6.93
CA ALA A 324 1.79 23.21 5.85
C ALA A 324 1.05 21.94 6.30
N VAL A 325 1.19 21.52 7.57
CA VAL A 325 0.59 20.28 8.09
C VAL A 325 -0.94 20.29 7.98
N SER A 326 -1.59 21.44 8.13
CA SER A 326 -3.04 21.59 7.94
C SER A 326 -3.46 21.54 6.47
N LYS A 327 -2.55 21.80 5.53
CA LYS A 327 -2.80 21.83 4.07
C LYS A 327 -2.77 20.44 3.42
N ARG A 328 -2.72 19.35 4.20
CA ARG A 328 -2.74 17.97 3.67
C ARG A 328 -4.05 17.61 2.95
N THR A 329 -5.13 18.31 3.25
CA THR A 329 -6.43 18.16 2.57
C THR A 329 -6.58 19.07 1.36
N ASP A 330 -5.67 20.02 1.16
CA ASP A 330 -5.65 20.88 -0.05
C ASP A 330 -5.18 20.03 -1.25
N PRO A 331 -5.99 19.87 -2.30
CA PRO A 331 -5.65 19.03 -3.44
C PRO A 331 -4.37 19.46 -4.17
N LYS A 332 -4.09 20.77 -4.27
CA LYS A 332 -2.92 21.26 -5.00
C LYS A 332 -1.65 21.05 -4.19
N VAL A 333 -1.65 21.43 -2.91
CA VAL A 333 -0.51 21.28 -2.01
C VAL A 333 -0.20 19.80 -1.79
N SER A 334 -1.20 18.98 -1.48
CA SER A 334 -1.00 17.54 -1.27
C SER A 334 -0.52 16.82 -2.53
N THR A 335 -0.97 17.21 -3.73
CA THR A 335 -0.46 16.65 -5.00
C THR A 335 1.01 16.98 -5.20
N ARG A 336 1.41 18.23 -4.99
CA ARG A 336 2.82 18.63 -5.12
C ARG A 336 3.72 17.82 -4.17
N VAL A 337 3.28 17.64 -2.93
CA VAL A 337 4.01 16.84 -1.94
C VAL A 337 4.08 15.37 -2.35
N ALA A 338 2.97 14.78 -2.80
CA ALA A 338 2.96 13.41 -3.31
C ALA A 338 3.95 13.23 -4.48
N MET A 339 4.02 14.19 -5.40
CA MET A 339 4.97 14.15 -6.52
C MET A 339 6.42 14.27 -6.06
N LYS A 340 6.71 15.11 -5.05
CA LYS A 340 8.05 15.18 -4.45
C LYS A 340 8.46 13.84 -3.81
N ILE A 341 7.56 13.19 -3.08
CA ILE A 341 7.79 11.85 -2.49
C ILE A 341 8.09 10.83 -3.59
N LEU A 342 7.18 10.68 -4.56
CA LEU A 342 7.31 9.69 -5.63
C LEU A 342 8.56 9.91 -6.48
N LYS A 343 8.95 11.16 -6.74
CA LYS A 343 10.18 11.48 -7.46
C LYS A 343 11.41 11.04 -6.67
N ALA A 344 11.51 11.42 -5.40
CA ALA A 344 12.65 11.08 -4.55
C ALA A 344 12.76 9.56 -4.31
N ASP A 345 11.63 8.87 -4.19
CA ASP A 345 11.60 7.41 -4.04
C ASP A 345 12.00 6.72 -5.35
N TYR A 346 11.55 7.22 -6.50
CA TYR A 346 11.95 6.71 -7.81
C TYR A 346 13.46 6.91 -8.07
N GLU A 347 14.04 8.03 -7.67
CA GLU A 347 15.49 8.29 -7.83
C GLU A 347 16.35 7.23 -7.10
N LYS A 348 15.89 6.74 -5.94
CA LYS A 348 16.59 5.70 -5.16
C LYS A 348 16.28 4.28 -5.65
N ILE A 349 15.02 4.02 -5.95
CA ILE A 349 14.51 2.67 -6.24
C ILE A 349 14.71 2.30 -7.72
N GLN A 350 14.51 3.26 -8.63
CA GLN A 350 14.57 3.10 -10.09
C GLN A 350 13.68 1.97 -10.63
N SER A 351 12.49 1.80 -10.04
CA SER A 351 11.49 0.81 -10.45
C SER A 351 10.11 1.28 -9.99
N TRP A 352 9.24 1.68 -10.91
CA TRP A 352 7.88 2.14 -10.59
C TRP A 352 7.04 1.14 -9.78
N PRO A 353 7.05 -0.17 -10.08
CA PRO A 353 6.38 -1.16 -9.24
C PRO A 353 6.83 -1.07 -7.77
N LEU A 354 8.14 -0.97 -7.53
CA LEU A 354 8.68 -0.86 -6.18
C LEU A 354 8.50 0.52 -5.57
N THR A 355 8.54 1.59 -6.37
CA THR A 355 8.26 2.96 -5.93
C THR A 355 6.81 3.11 -5.45
N LEU A 356 5.84 2.51 -6.15
CA LEU A 356 4.45 2.51 -5.69
C LEU A 356 4.27 1.64 -4.44
N THR A 357 4.92 0.47 -4.39
CA THR A 357 4.96 -0.33 -3.15
C THR A 357 5.58 0.46 -1.98
N ALA A 358 6.64 1.24 -2.24
CA ALA A 358 7.30 2.11 -1.26
C ALA A 358 6.44 3.29 -0.84
N TYR A 359 5.57 3.80 -1.73
CA TYR A 359 4.60 4.82 -1.36
C TYR A 359 3.72 4.32 -0.22
N ASN A 360 3.33 3.05 -0.20
CA ASN A 360 2.56 2.46 0.90
C ASN A 360 3.43 2.02 2.10
N HIS A 361 4.52 1.30 1.81
CA HIS A 361 5.32 0.60 2.81
C HIS A 361 6.43 1.46 3.44
N GLY A 362 6.77 2.58 2.81
CA GLY A 362 7.93 3.41 3.11
C GLY A 362 9.18 2.99 2.32
N VAL A 363 9.89 3.98 1.77
CA VAL A 363 11.09 3.81 0.95
C VAL A 363 12.19 2.99 1.63
N ASN A 364 12.46 3.24 2.91
CA ASN A 364 13.51 2.51 3.63
C ASN A 364 13.16 1.03 3.84
N GLY A 365 11.87 0.70 3.97
CA GLY A 365 11.42 -0.69 4.07
C GLY A 365 11.63 -1.44 2.76
N VAL A 366 11.32 -0.79 1.63
CA VAL A 366 11.54 -1.36 0.30
C VAL A 366 13.04 -1.45 -0.04
N LEU A 367 13.86 -0.45 0.31
CA LEU A 367 15.31 -0.52 0.13
C LEU A 367 15.94 -1.65 0.94
N ARG A 368 15.45 -1.90 2.16
CA ARG A 368 15.83 -3.08 2.95
C ARG A 368 15.44 -4.38 2.25
N ALA A 369 14.20 -4.47 1.76
CA ALA A 369 13.73 -5.64 1.01
C ALA A 369 14.59 -5.92 -0.24
N ILE A 370 14.94 -4.86 -0.97
CA ILE A 370 15.83 -4.94 -2.13
C ILE A 370 17.22 -5.46 -1.73
N SER A 371 17.76 -4.97 -0.61
CA SER A 371 19.08 -5.36 -0.11
C SER A 371 19.09 -6.82 0.37
N GLU A 372 18.13 -7.22 1.21
CA GLU A 372 18.06 -8.58 1.76
C GLU A 372 17.77 -9.64 0.70
N THR A 373 16.99 -9.31 -0.34
CA THR A 373 16.72 -10.23 -1.45
C THR A 373 17.75 -10.14 -2.58
N GLY A 374 18.65 -9.15 -2.55
CA GLY A 374 19.59 -8.87 -3.64
C GLY A 374 18.90 -8.58 -4.98
N SER A 375 17.66 -8.09 -4.97
CA SER A 375 16.82 -7.98 -6.18
C SER A 375 15.98 -6.71 -6.21
N ARG A 376 15.83 -6.14 -7.42
CA ARG A 376 14.83 -5.10 -7.74
C ARG A 376 13.58 -5.64 -8.46
N ASP A 377 13.48 -6.95 -8.61
CA ASP A 377 12.29 -7.62 -9.12
C ASP A 377 11.23 -7.72 -8.01
N LEU A 378 10.06 -7.12 -8.23
CA LEU A 378 8.95 -7.14 -7.27
C LEU A 378 8.49 -8.56 -6.94
N CYS A 379 8.47 -9.49 -7.91
CA CYS A 379 8.07 -10.87 -7.64
C CYS A 379 9.05 -11.53 -6.70
N LYS A 380 10.36 -11.38 -6.94
CA LYS A 380 11.38 -11.94 -6.05
C LYS A 380 11.26 -11.38 -4.64
N ILE A 381 10.98 -10.07 -4.50
CA ILE A 381 10.74 -9.46 -3.19
C ILE A 381 9.51 -10.04 -2.51
N ILE A 382 8.37 -10.13 -3.20
CA ILE A 382 7.13 -10.72 -2.64
C ILE A 382 7.37 -12.17 -2.18
N ASP A 383 8.12 -12.95 -2.96
CA ASP A 383 8.32 -14.38 -2.71
C ASP A 383 9.37 -14.67 -1.62
N HIS A 384 10.37 -13.80 -1.44
CA HIS A 384 11.57 -14.10 -0.63
C HIS A 384 11.82 -13.12 0.54
N TYR A 385 11.12 -11.99 0.61
CA TYR A 385 11.28 -11.05 1.73
C TYR A 385 10.19 -11.26 2.78
N ASP A 386 10.57 -11.86 3.92
CA ASP A 386 9.66 -12.03 5.06
C ASP A 386 9.93 -10.98 6.14
N SER A 387 9.01 -10.02 6.28
CA SER A 387 9.05 -9.03 7.35
C SER A 387 7.66 -8.85 7.97
N PRO A 388 7.54 -8.70 9.31
CA PRO A 388 6.27 -8.44 9.98
C PRO A 388 5.51 -7.23 9.42
N SER A 389 6.23 -6.23 8.86
CA SER A 389 5.61 -5.04 8.27
C SER A 389 5.34 -5.16 6.76
N PHE A 390 5.94 -6.12 6.05
CA PHE A 390 5.78 -6.30 4.60
C PHE A 390 4.83 -7.45 4.32
N LYS A 391 3.54 -7.23 4.61
CA LYS A 391 2.49 -8.25 4.50
C LYS A 391 1.49 -7.91 3.39
N PHE A 392 0.26 -8.40 3.51
CA PHE A 392 -0.77 -8.35 2.47
C PHE A 392 -0.97 -6.96 1.85
N ALA A 393 -1.07 -5.89 2.67
CA ALA A 393 -1.28 -4.54 2.16
C ALA A 393 -0.12 -4.07 1.25
N SER A 394 1.11 -4.16 1.74
CA SER A 394 2.31 -3.70 1.02
C SER A 394 2.56 -4.52 -0.24
N THR A 395 2.47 -5.85 -0.16
CA THR A 395 2.66 -6.76 -1.31
C THR A 395 1.61 -6.55 -2.42
N ASN A 396 0.41 -6.08 -2.07
CA ASN A 396 -0.67 -5.88 -3.02
C ASN A 396 -0.82 -4.45 -3.54
N PHE A 397 -0.11 -3.48 -2.98
CA PHE A 397 -0.38 -2.06 -3.27
C PHE A 397 -0.19 -1.71 -4.75
N TYR A 398 0.88 -2.21 -5.39
CA TYR A 398 1.06 -2.03 -6.83
C TYR A 398 -0.06 -2.70 -7.66
N ALA A 399 -0.53 -3.89 -7.24
CA ALA A 399 -1.63 -4.57 -7.90
C ALA A 399 -2.96 -3.80 -7.77
N GLN A 400 -3.20 -3.18 -6.62
CA GLN A 400 -4.34 -2.29 -6.38
C GLN A 400 -4.32 -1.07 -7.28
N PHE A 401 -3.15 -0.42 -7.42
CA PHE A 401 -2.97 0.69 -8.36
C PHE A 401 -3.29 0.27 -9.80
N LEU A 402 -2.74 -0.86 -10.27
CA LEU A 402 -3.01 -1.34 -11.63
C LEU A 402 -4.50 -1.66 -11.85
N ALA A 403 -5.16 -2.26 -10.85
CA ALA A 403 -6.59 -2.54 -10.88
C ALA A 403 -7.40 -1.24 -10.95
N ALA A 404 -7.12 -0.28 -10.06
CA ALA A 404 -7.78 1.01 -10.02
C ALA A 404 -7.59 1.79 -11.33
N ARG A 405 -6.35 1.87 -11.84
CA ARG A 405 -6.03 2.48 -13.14
C ARG A 405 -6.89 1.89 -14.26
N LYS A 406 -6.94 0.56 -14.35
CA LYS A 406 -7.70 -0.14 -15.41
C LYS A 406 -9.20 0.12 -15.31
N VAL A 407 -9.78 -0.02 -14.11
CA VAL A 407 -11.22 0.20 -13.90
C VAL A 407 -11.58 1.65 -14.14
N ALA A 408 -10.84 2.59 -13.54
CA ALA A 408 -11.11 4.02 -13.68
C ALA A 408 -11.00 4.49 -15.13
N MET A 409 -9.98 4.07 -15.87
CA MET A 409 -9.84 4.39 -17.29
C MET A 409 -11.06 3.92 -18.10
N GLN A 410 -11.56 2.72 -17.85
CA GLN A 410 -12.78 2.21 -18.51
C GLN A 410 -14.01 3.06 -18.15
N ARG A 411 -14.20 3.42 -16.87
CA ARG A 411 -15.33 4.27 -16.45
C ARG A 411 -15.23 5.66 -17.07
N TYR A 412 -14.05 6.26 -17.10
CA TYR A 412 -13.79 7.55 -17.74
C TYR A 412 -14.10 7.54 -19.25
N LEU A 413 -13.79 6.46 -19.96
CA LEU A 413 -14.16 6.31 -21.36
C LEU A 413 -15.69 6.31 -21.57
N VAL A 414 -16.42 5.63 -20.68
CA VAL A 414 -17.89 5.61 -20.73
C VAL A 414 -18.47 7.01 -20.46
N LEU A 415 -17.97 7.70 -19.43
CA LEU A 415 -18.42 9.05 -19.09
C LEU A 415 -18.08 10.07 -20.20
N ALA A 416 -16.91 9.96 -20.82
CA ALA A 416 -16.51 10.81 -21.94
C ALA A 416 -17.43 10.64 -23.15
N LYS A 417 -17.89 9.41 -23.44
CA LYS A 417 -18.86 9.12 -24.52
C LYS A 417 -20.25 9.69 -24.24
N LYS A 418 -20.66 9.75 -22.97
CA LYS A 418 -21.96 10.30 -22.56
C LYS A 418 -22.02 11.83 -22.57
N GLY A 419 -20.88 12.50 -22.72
CA GLY A 419 -20.81 13.96 -22.85
C GLY A 419 -20.53 14.70 -21.54
N ASP A 420 -20.52 14.00 -20.41
CA ASP A 420 -20.52 14.58 -19.05
C ASP A 420 -19.21 15.29 -18.65
N SER A 421 -18.09 15.10 -19.37
CA SER A 421 -16.79 15.71 -19.01
C SER A 421 -15.75 15.66 -20.15
N ARG A 422 -16.14 16.12 -21.34
CA ARG A 422 -15.38 15.95 -22.61
C ARG A 422 -13.94 16.48 -22.61
N LYS A 423 -13.60 17.55 -21.89
CA LYS A 423 -12.25 18.16 -21.97
C LYS A 423 -11.23 17.56 -21.01
N VAL A 424 -11.63 17.27 -19.78
CA VAL A 424 -10.73 16.75 -18.72
C VAL A 424 -10.43 15.27 -18.96
N LEU A 425 -11.47 14.47 -19.17
CA LEU A 425 -11.33 13.03 -19.43
C LEU A 425 -10.53 12.76 -20.71
N LYS A 426 -10.73 13.55 -21.77
CA LYS A 426 -9.98 13.39 -23.02
C LYS A 426 -8.47 13.63 -22.82
N ARG A 427 -8.08 14.58 -21.96
CA ARG A 427 -6.65 14.82 -21.64
C ARG A 427 -6.05 13.67 -20.83
N THR A 428 -6.78 13.12 -19.87
CA THR A 428 -6.40 11.92 -19.10
C THR A 428 -6.25 10.67 -19.97
N LEU A 429 -7.16 10.49 -20.93
CA LEU A 429 -7.18 9.33 -21.82
C LEU A 429 -6.08 9.38 -22.89
N LEU A 430 -5.68 10.59 -23.32
CA LEU A 430 -4.62 10.76 -24.31
C LEU A 430 -3.21 10.58 -23.70
N SER A 431 -3.05 10.82 -22.39
CA SER A 431 -1.77 10.58 -21.71
C SER A 431 -1.45 9.10 -21.49
N SER A 432 -2.46 8.24 -21.32
CA SER A 432 -2.26 6.80 -21.10
C SER A 432 -1.93 6.01 -22.39
N GLN A 433 -2.13 6.61 -23.57
CA GLN A 433 -1.81 5.99 -24.87
C GLN A 433 -0.43 6.41 -25.43
N GLY A 434 0.43 7.06 -24.64
CA GLY A 434 1.74 7.52 -25.13
C GLY A 434 1.65 8.59 -26.23
N GLY A 435 0.48 9.22 -26.39
CA GLY A 435 0.26 10.24 -27.40
C GLY A 435 0.91 11.56 -26.99
N LYS A 436 1.92 12.01 -27.75
CA LYS A 436 2.37 13.41 -27.69
C LYS A 436 1.15 14.32 -27.95
N LEU A 437 0.90 15.23 -27.02
CA LEU A 437 0.01 16.37 -27.21
C LEU A 437 0.50 17.15 -28.44
N LYS A 438 -0.31 17.21 -29.50
CA LYS A 438 -0.18 18.20 -30.56
C LYS A 438 -0.98 19.44 -30.18
#